data_AF-A0A8X6UEZ4-F1
#
_entry.id   AF-A0A8X6UEZ4-F1
#
_cell.length_a   1.000
_cell.length_b   1.000
_cell.length_c   1.000
_cell.angle_alpha   90.00
_cell.angle_beta   90.00
_cell.angle_gamma   90.00
#
_symmetry.space_group_name_H-M   'P 1'
#
loop_
_entity.id
_entity.type
_entity.pdbx_description
1 polymer ?
#
loop_
_entity_poly.entity_id
_entity_poly.type
_entity_poly.pdbx_seq_one_letter_code
_entity_poly.pdbx_strand_id
1 'polypeptide(L)'
;MQQLKPKPTVSQTKQAVFVHTDLRLLCIHVFVRRDSIRRPLQAPYDGPFLVLKRSDKLFKVNVNGKPSTISIDRMKPAFIPNTDSDISPVQQNYHSIQQQRQTFIKLVLAVLFNSDYFVSSR
;
A
#
# COMPACT_ATOMS: atom_id res chain seq x y z
N MET A 1 -51.77 -25.27 26.80
CA MET A 1 -50.48 -24.73 26.32
C MET A 1 -50.73 -23.38 25.66
N GLN A 2 -50.14 -22.29 26.16
CA GLN A 2 -50.28 -20.96 25.57
C GLN A 2 -49.44 -20.85 24.29
N GLN A 3 -50.04 -20.40 23.19
CA GLN A 3 -49.35 -20.16 21.92
C GLN A 3 -48.52 -18.87 22.01
N LEU A 4 -47.22 -19.00 22.22
CA LEU A 4 -46.27 -17.89 22.12
C LEU A 4 -45.98 -17.62 20.63
N LYS A 5 -46.31 -16.41 20.16
CA LYS A 5 -45.93 -15.95 18.82
C LYS A 5 -44.66 -15.10 18.90
N PRO A 6 -43.69 -15.27 18.00
CA PRO A 6 -42.51 -14.44 17.97
C PRO A 6 -42.88 -12.99 17.66
N LYS A 7 -42.22 -12.05 18.35
CA LYS A 7 -42.37 -10.61 18.08
C LYS A 7 -41.67 -10.31 16.76
N PRO A 8 -42.30 -9.56 15.83
CA PRO A 8 -41.64 -9.18 14.59
C PRO A 8 -40.38 -8.37 14.90
N THR A 9 -39.23 -8.91 14.49
CA THR A 9 -37.94 -8.23 14.59
C THR A 9 -37.85 -7.19 13.47
N VAL A 10 -37.29 -6.02 13.79
CA VAL A 10 -37.02 -4.98 12.79
C VAL A 10 -36.06 -5.54 11.75
N SER A 11 -36.48 -5.65 10.48
CA SER A 11 -35.62 -6.14 9.41
C SER A 11 -34.62 -5.05 9.03
N GLN A 12 -33.38 -5.18 9.48
CA GLN A 12 -32.26 -4.31 9.11
C GLN A 12 -31.72 -4.69 7.71
N THR A 13 -32.62 -4.90 6.74
CA THR A 13 -32.27 -5.38 5.39
C THR A 13 -31.83 -4.27 4.43
N LYS A 14 -31.84 -3.01 4.87
CA LYS A 14 -31.51 -1.83 4.05
C LYS A 14 -30.13 -1.23 4.31
N GLN A 15 -29.36 -1.74 5.27
CA GLN A 15 -28.08 -1.12 5.60
C GLN A 15 -27.00 -1.57 4.61
N ALA A 16 -26.35 -0.61 3.97
CA ALA A 16 -25.19 -0.86 3.13
C ALA A 16 -24.11 -1.56 3.96
N VAL A 17 -23.55 -2.64 3.41
CA VAL A 17 -22.46 -3.38 4.07
C VAL A 17 -21.28 -2.44 4.26
N PHE A 18 -20.80 -2.32 5.49
CA PHE A 18 -19.63 -1.51 5.80
C PHE A 18 -18.40 -2.11 5.10
N VAL A 19 -17.71 -1.28 4.31
CA VAL A 19 -16.46 -1.62 3.65
C VAL A 19 -15.46 -0.52 3.95
N HIS A 20 -14.24 -0.91 4.35
CA HIS A 20 -13.19 0.05 4.65
C HIS A 20 -12.78 0.84 3.40
N THR A 21 -12.76 2.17 3.50
CA THR A 21 -12.42 3.06 2.37
C THR A 21 -11.05 2.76 1.78
N ASP A 22 -10.05 2.52 2.64
CA ASP A 22 -8.68 2.29 2.18
C ASP A 22 -8.55 1.02 1.32
N LEU A 23 -9.37 -0.02 1.55
CA LEU A 23 -9.35 -1.23 0.72
C LEU A 23 -9.68 -0.88 -0.74
N ARG A 24 -10.51 0.14 -0.96
CA ARG A 24 -10.89 0.62 -2.30
C ARG A 24 -9.86 1.58 -2.88
N LEU A 25 -9.29 2.48 -2.06
CA LEU A 25 -8.53 3.64 -2.55
C LEU A 25 -7.01 3.53 -2.38
N LEU A 26 -6.50 3.16 -1.20
CA LEU A 26 -5.11 3.48 -0.79
C LEU A 26 -4.26 2.27 -0.33
N CYS A 27 -4.85 1.14 0.06
CA CYS A 27 -4.11 0.04 0.71
C CYS A 27 -3.17 -0.72 -0.24
N ILE A 28 -1.85 -0.55 -0.12
CA ILE A 28 -0.88 -1.37 -0.86
C ILE A 28 -0.83 -2.82 -0.34
N HIS A 29 -0.95 -2.98 0.97
CA HIS A 29 -0.90 -4.27 1.66
C HIS A 29 -2.24 -4.61 2.32
N VAL A 30 -2.58 -5.89 2.34
CA VAL A 30 -3.81 -6.40 2.97
C VAL A 30 -3.55 -7.68 3.74
N PHE A 31 -4.23 -7.83 4.87
CA PHE A 31 -4.33 -9.07 5.61
C PHE A 31 -5.49 -9.92 5.07
N VAL A 32 -5.27 -11.22 4.90
CA VAL A 32 -6.26 -12.15 4.33
C VAL A 32 -6.70 -13.16 5.38
N ARG A 33 -8.02 -13.31 5.58
CA ARG A 33 -8.58 -14.28 6.52
C ARG A 33 -8.39 -15.72 6.03
N ARG A 34 -7.97 -16.62 6.93
CA ARG A 34 -8.06 -18.07 6.69
C ARG A 34 -9.44 -18.57 7.09
N ASP A 35 -10.18 -19.15 6.13
CA ASP A 35 -11.47 -19.80 6.40
C ASP A 35 -11.34 -21.32 6.66
N SER A 36 -10.14 -21.88 6.57
CA SER A 36 -9.92 -23.31 6.86
C SER A 36 -9.93 -23.60 8.36
N ILE A 37 -10.04 -24.88 8.73
CA ILE A 37 -9.87 -25.33 10.12
C ILE A 37 -8.51 -24.85 10.63
N ARG A 38 -8.52 -24.17 11.78
CA ARG A 38 -7.34 -23.56 12.39
C ARG A 38 -6.83 -24.37 13.55
N ARG A 39 -5.52 -24.37 13.73
CA ARG A 39 -4.89 -24.93 14.92
C ARG A 39 -5.10 -23.99 16.11
N PRO A 40 -5.07 -24.50 17.36
CA PRO A 40 -5.02 -23.65 18.54
C PRO A 40 -3.90 -22.60 18.42
N LEU A 41 -4.18 -21.37 18.85
CA LEU A 41 -3.26 -20.22 18.82
C LEU A 41 -2.82 -19.73 17.42
N GLN A 42 -3.36 -20.28 16.35
CA GLN A 42 -3.07 -19.80 14.99
C GLN A 42 -3.82 -18.49 14.69
N ALA A 43 -3.13 -17.49 14.14
CA ALA A 43 -3.74 -16.20 13.80
C ALA A 43 -4.88 -16.33 12.75
N PRO A 44 -5.94 -15.51 12.83
CA PRO A 44 -7.08 -15.55 11.89
C PRO A 44 -6.73 -15.06 10.49
N TYR A 45 -5.79 -14.14 10.43
CA TYR A 45 -5.38 -13.51 9.21
C TYR A 45 -3.92 -13.85 8.95
N ASP A 46 -3.61 -14.02 7.68
CA ASP A 46 -2.26 -14.11 7.18
C ASP A 46 -1.82 -12.79 6.62
N GLY A 47 -0.53 -12.53 6.87
CA GLY A 47 0.41 -11.69 6.12
C GLY A 47 -0.06 -10.33 5.63
N PRO A 48 0.79 -9.29 5.65
CA PRO A 48 0.58 -8.19 4.73
C PRO A 48 0.93 -8.67 3.31
N PHE A 49 -0.09 -8.97 2.52
CA PHE A 49 0.09 -9.34 1.11
C PHE A 49 -0.05 -8.14 0.19
N LEU A 50 0.75 -8.10 -0.87
CA LEU A 50 0.72 -7.02 -1.85
C LEU A 50 -0.51 -7.14 -2.77
N VAL A 51 -1.26 -6.05 -2.90
CA VAL A 51 -2.41 -5.96 -3.81
C VAL A 51 -1.93 -5.66 -5.22
N LEU A 52 -2.16 -6.59 -6.16
CA LEU A 52 -1.78 -6.46 -7.56
C LEU A 52 -2.84 -5.73 -8.40
N LYS A 53 -4.12 -6.08 -8.20
CA LYS A 53 -5.24 -5.47 -8.92
C LYS A 53 -6.46 -5.36 -8.02
N ARG A 54 -7.17 -4.23 -8.11
CA ARG A 54 -8.42 -3.95 -7.39
C ARG A 54 -9.61 -4.08 -8.33
N SER A 55 -10.70 -4.61 -7.81
CA SER A 55 -12.05 -4.57 -8.39
C SER A 55 -13.04 -4.44 -7.24
N ASP A 56 -14.32 -4.22 -7.52
CA ASP A 56 -15.30 -3.82 -6.49
C ASP A 56 -15.47 -4.88 -5.40
N LYS A 57 -15.48 -6.16 -5.78
CA LYS A 57 -15.70 -7.28 -4.86
C LYS A 57 -14.52 -8.25 -4.77
N LEU A 58 -13.69 -8.32 -5.81
CA LEU A 58 -12.59 -9.28 -5.93
C LEU A 58 -11.26 -8.53 -6.12
N PHE A 59 -10.22 -8.99 -5.45
CA PHE A 59 -8.88 -8.42 -5.60
C PHE A 59 -7.91 -9.53 -6.00
N LYS A 60 -6.95 -9.17 -6.83
CA LYS A 60 -5.78 -10.01 -7.08
C LYS A 60 -4.69 -9.61 -6.10
N VAL A 61 -4.27 -10.55 -5.28
CA VAL A 61 -3.30 -10.38 -4.21
C VAL A 61 -2.13 -11.34 -4.47
N ASN A 62 -0.91 -10.89 -4.25
CA ASN A 62 0.27 -11.74 -4.35
C ASN A 62 0.46 -12.53 -3.05
N VAL A 63 0.14 -13.82 -3.08
CA VAL A 63 0.32 -14.75 -1.97
C VAL A 63 1.47 -15.68 -2.31
N ASN A 64 2.57 -15.59 -1.58
CA ASN A 64 3.77 -16.43 -1.77
C ASN A 64 4.28 -16.46 -3.22
N GLY A 65 4.29 -15.31 -3.90
CA GLY A 65 4.74 -15.16 -5.29
C GLY A 65 3.69 -15.55 -6.34
N LYS A 66 2.50 -15.98 -5.93
CA LYS A 66 1.42 -16.38 -6.84
C LYS A 66 0.25 -15.40 -6.76
N PRO A 67 -0.29 -14.94 -7.91
CA PRO A 67 -1.49 -14.11 -7.91
C PRO A 67 -2.71 -14.97 -7.51
N SER A 68 -3.40 -14.56 -6.44
CA SER A 68 -4.62 -15.19 -5.95
C SER A 68 -5.78 -14.21 -5.96
N THR A 69 -6.97 -14.69 -6.33
CA THR A 69 -8.19 -13.89 -6.35
C THR A 69 -8.96 -14.09 -5.05
N ILE A 70 -9.18 -13.01 -4.31
CA ILE A 70 -9.80 -13.05 -2.98
C ILE A 70 -10.92 -12.01 -2.92
N SER A 71 -12.02 -12.31 -2.23
CA SER A 71 -13.11 -11.37 -2.01
C SER A 71 -12.77 -10.34 -0.94
N ILE A 72 -13.36 -9.15 -1.07
CA ILE A 72 -13.22 -8.04 -0.12
C ILE A 72 -13.65 -8.41 1.30
N ASP A 73 -14.64 -9.30 1.43
CA ASP A 73 -15.20 -9.76 2.71
C ASP A 73 -14.18 -10.48 3.61
N ARG A 74 -13.08 -10.94 3.01
CA ARG A 74 -12.01 -11.68 3.70
C ARG A 74 -10.74 -10.85 3.89
N MET A 75 -10.76 -9.58 3.50
CA MET A 75 -9.59 -8.70 3.59
C MET A 75 -9.73 -7.71 4.73
N LYS A 76 -8.59 -7.35 5.29
CA LYS A 76 -8.43 -6.20 6.17
C LYS A 76 -7.27 -5.35 5.67
N PRO A 77 -7.38 -4.01 5.65
CA PRO A 77 -6.25 -3.16 5.31
C PRO A 77 -5.06 -3.45 6.24
N ALA A 78 -3.85 -3.53 5.69
CA ALA A 78 -2.63 -3.66 6.50
C ALA A 78 -1.94 -2.30 6.61
N PHE A 79 -1.86 -1.79 7.83
CA PHE A 79 -1.09 -0.60 8.15
C PHE A 79 0.29 -1.05 8.61
N ILE A 80 1.27 -0.88 7.73
CA ILE A 80 2.66 -1.13 8.06
C ILE A 80 3.23 0.24 8.45
N PRO A 81 3.67 0.44 9.70
CA PRO A 81 4.39 1.64 10.05
C PRO A 81 5.65 1.69 9.19
N ASN A 82 5.89 2.83 8.54
CA ASN A 82 7.16 3.07 7.88
C ASN A 82 8.22 3.17 8.98
N THR A 83 8.78 2.05 9.43
CA THR A 83 9.91 2.04 10.38
C THR A 83 11.20 2.53 9.73
N ASP A 84 11.19 2.74 8.41
CA ASP A 84 12.20 3.53 7.72
C ASP A 84 11.97 5.05 7.90
N SER A 85 10.96 5.48 8.67
CA SER A 85 10.88 6.86 9.18
C SER A 85 11.63 7.05 10.50
N ASP A 86 12.19 5.96 11.07
CA ASP A 86 13.31 6.04 12.01
C ASP A 86 14.65 6.01 11.26
N ILE A 87 14.65 6.35 9.97
CA ILE A 87 15.77 7.12 9.49
C ILE A 87 15.71 8.45 10.25
N SER A 88 16.63 8.61 11.21
CA SER A 88 17.08 9.91 11.70
C SER A 88 17.10 10.92 10.54
N PRO A 89 16.82 12.22 10.73
CA PRO A 89 16.62 13.25 9.68
C PRO A 89 17.74 13.46 8.64
N VAL A 90 18.70 12.54 8.55
CA VAL A 90 19.85 12.47 7.68
C VAL A 90 19.52 11.98 6.25
N GLN A 91 18.61 11.01 6.02
CA GLN A 91 18.44 10.47 4.65
C GLN A 91 17.52 11.24 3.71
N GLN A 92 16.47 11.91 4.19
CA GLN A 92 15.73 12.83 3.30
C GLN A 92 16.59 14.01 2.85
N ASN A 93 17.57 14.39 3.67
CA ASN A 93 18.56 15.41 3.32
C ASN A 93 19.56 14.90 2.25
N TYR A 94 19.90 13.61 2.21
CA TYR A 94 20.78 13.11 1.15
C TYR A 94 20.16 13.20 -0.24
N HIS A 95 18.85 12.99 -0.42
CA HIS A 95 18.26 13.08 -1.77
C HIS A 95 18.14 14.52 -2.28
N SER A 96 17.88 15.49 -1.39
CA SER A 96 17.87 16.93 -1.71
C SER A 96 19.28 17.52 -1.85
N ILE A 97 20.24 17.11 -1.01
CA ILE A 97 21.66 17.52 -1.11
C ILE A 97 22.29 16.94 -2.38
N GLN A 98 21.95 15.73 -2.81
CA GLN A 98 22.48 15.17 -4.06
C GLN A 98 21.93 15.92 -5.30
N GLN A 99 20.66 16.35 -5.33
CA GLN A 99 20.17 17.18 -6.43
C GLN A 99 20.82 18.58 -6.47
N GLN A 100 21.09 19.19 -5.31
CA GLN A 100 21.84 20.44 -5.23
C GLN A 100 23.32 20.26 -5.62
N ARG A 101 23.98 19.18 -5.19
CA ARG A 101 25.36 18.87 -5.61
C ARG A 101 25.44 18.52 -7.09
N GLN A 102 24.46 17.81 -7.65
CA GLN A 102 24.39 17.53 -9.09
C GLN A 102 24.20 18.81 -9.90
N THR A 103 23.41 19.78 -9.44
CA THR A 103 23.23 21.08 -10.12
C THR A 103 24.46 21.97 -10.02
N PHE A 104 25.10 22.06 -8.85
CA PHE A 104 26.35 22.82 -8.69
C PHE A 104 27.51 22.20 -9.48
N ILE A 105 27.70 20.88 -9.47
CA ILE A 105 28.73 20.21 -10.28
C ILE A 105 28.45 20.39 -11.78
N LYS A 106 27.19 20.32 -12.22
CA LYS A 106 26.80 20.55 -13.62
C LYS A 106 26.99 22.03 -14.03
N LEU A 107 26.81 22.98 -13.12
CA LEU A 107 27.06 24.41 -13.35
C LEU A 107 28.55 24.75 -13.37
N VAL A 108 29.35 24.18 -12.45
CA VAL A 108 30.81 24.36 -12.42
C VAL A 108 31.47 23.68 -13.62
N LEU A 109 31.05 22.47 -14.02
CA LEU A 109 31.51 21.84 -15.26
C LEU A 109 31.08 22.63 -16.50
N ALA A 110 29.86 23.16 -16.55
CA ALA A 110 29.43 24.02 -17.66
C ALA A 110 30.20 25.36 -17.71
N VAL A 111 30.66 25.90 -16.59
CA VAL A 111 31.47 27.14 -16.58
C VAL A 111 32.94 26.85 -16.89
N LEU A 112 33.48 25.72 -16.42
CA LEU A 112 34.88 25.33 -16.64
C LEU A 112 35.15 24.69 -18.01
N PHE A 113 34.16 24.04 -18.63
CA PHE A 113 34.27 23.44 -19.96
C PHE A 113 33.67 24.29 -21.09
N ASN A 114 33.19 25.50 -20.80
CA ASN A 114 32.85 26.51 -21.82
C ASN A 114 33.99 27.54 -22.00
N SER A 115 35.22 27.03 -22.18
CA SER A 115 36.31 27.80 -22.78
C SER A 115 36.83 26.99 -23.97
N ASP A 116 36.83 27.64 -25.13
CA ASP A 116 37.66 27.32 -26.30
C ASP A 116 37.19 26.22 -27.27
N TYR A 117 36.10 26.50 -28.00
CA TYR A 117 36.12 26.33 -29.46
C TYR A 117 36.02 27.71 -30.11
N PHE A 118 37.14 28.41 -30.23
CA PHE A 118 37.56 28.98 -31.52
C PHE A 118 39.00 29.51 -31.40
N VAL A 119 39.96 28.59 -31.52
CA VAL A 119 41.33 28.93 -31.89
C VAL A 119 41.33 29.29 -33.38
N SER A 120 41.86 30.49 -33.67
CA SER A 120 42.66 30.83 -34.85
C SER A 120 41.98 30.82 -36.23
N SER A 121 42.00 31.99 -36.89
CA SER A 121 42.99 32.30 -37.94
C SER A 121 42.36 33.12 -39.09
N ARG A 122 42.95 34.30 -39.31
CA ARG A 122 43.03 35.09 -40.56
C ARG A 122 41.79 35.78 -41.12
#